data_AF-A0A939W0F9-F1
#
_entry.id   AF-A0A939W0F9-F1
#
_cell.length_a   1.000
_cell.length_b   1.000
_cell.length_c   1.000
_cell.angle_alpha   90.00
_cell.angle_beta   90.00
_cell.angle_gamma   90.00
#
_symmetry.space_group_name_H-M   'P 1'
#
loop_
_entity.id
_entity.type
_entity.pdbx_description
1 polymer ?
#
loop_
_entity_poly.entity_id
_entity_poly.type
_entity_poly.pdbx_seq_one_letter_code
_entity_poly.pdbx_strand_id
1 'polypeptide(L)'
;MRGVQQRKEPTKSEILAGEISSNIVGDVFVQILALGFFFLALVAFFNNSVTGFVILLVIGLLWEWLFIHLILKIRKLKAQKEEEDAHPTVPVTFAEALYKNKGYTYGIACELYCKQFAKNEKTLTEEDKKIIWGNSYDDFAYLLMWIFENNYYQPSAEMDEDDIRETRNFIARIKRHTKTPADFLEGSEGYFMEDEVKEKARAFVKEYFEGAYMDAVKAFAKEHLNAELYGFPFRWEDYEAFKPRIDEAYREYSEESE
;
A
#
# COMPACT_ATOMS: atom_id res chain seq x y z
N MET A 1 27.02 42.75 -16.98
CA MET A 1 26.09 41.90 -17.75
C MET A 1 26.74 40.53 -17.94
N ARG A 2 26.37 39.53 -17.13
CA ARG A 2 26.72 38.12 -17.37
C ARG A 2 25.45 37.42 -17.84
N GLY A 3 25.47 36.92 -19.07
CA GLY A 3 24.36 36.15 -19.64
C GLY A 3 24.22 34.82 -18.92
N VAL A 4 23.00 34.52 -18.49
CA VAL A 4 22.61 33.19 -18.00
C VAL A 4 22.37 32.32 -19.23
N GLN A 5 23.21 31.30 -19.44
CA GLN A 5 22.91 30.24 -20.40
C GLN A 5 21.77 29.38 -19.84
N GLN A 6 20.60 29.44 -20.48
CA GLN A 6 19.53 28.47 -20.25
C GLN A 6 19.99 27.09 -20.74
N ARG A 7 20.06 26.11 -19.84
CA ARG A 7 20.17 24.70 -20.23
C ARG A 7 18.88 24.30 -20.92
N LYS A 8 19.00 23.85 -22.17
CA LYS A 8 17.91 23.28 -22.95
C LYS A 8 17.59 21.90 -22.37
N GLU A 9 16.36 21.68 -21.94
CA GLU A 9 15.91 20.36 -21.50
C GLU A 9 15.90 19.39 -22.69
N PRO A 10 16.35 18.13 -22.49
CA PRO A 10 16.43 17.15 -23.56
C PRO A 10 15.02 16.79 -24.06
N THR A 11 14.89 16.72 -25.37
CA THR A 11 13.63 16.37 -26.03
C THR A 11 13.28 14.89 -25.82
N LYS A 12 12.00 14.54 -25.82
CA LYS A 12 11.50 13.15 -25.62
C LYS A 12 12.17 12.14 -26.59
N SER A 13 12.56 12.59 -27.78
CA SER A 13 13.32 11.82 -28.77
C SER A 13 14.79 11.56 -28.37
N GLU A 14 15.44 12.49 -27.66
CA GLU A 14 16.82 12.33 -27.16
C GLU A 14 16.86 11.35 -25.97
N ILE A 15 15.81 11.35 -25.14
CA ILE A 15 15.64 10.39 -24.03
C ILE A 15 15.43 8.97 -24.59
N LEU A 16 14.54 8.82 -25.58
CA LEU A 16 14.30 7.53 -26.25
C LEU A 16 15.55 6.99 -26.97
N ALA A 17 16.32 7.86 -27.63
CA ALA A 17 17.57 7.48 -28.28
C ALA A 17 18.64 7.02 -27.27
N GLY A 18 18.68 7.63 -26.08
CA GLY A 18 19.56 7.23 -24.98
C GLY A 18 19.19 5.87 -24.36
N GLU A 19 17.90 5.57 -24.21
CA GLU A 19 17.42 4.28 -23.71
C GLU A 19 17.61 3.13 -24.72
N ILE A 20 17.44 3.39 -26.02
CA ILE A 20 17.71 2.38 -27.06
C ILE A 20 19.22 2.08 -27.12
N SER A 21 20.06 3.11 -26.98
CA SER A 21 21.52 2.98 -26.93
C SER A 21 22.00 2.12 -25.74
N SER A 22 21.42 2.29 -24.55
CA SER A 22 21.87 1.54 -23.35
C SER A 22 21.46 0.07 -23.38
N ASN A 23 20.27 -0.25 -23.92
CA ASN A 23 19.80 -1.63 -24.05
C ASN A 23 20.65 -2.44 -25.05
N ILE A 24 21.06 -1.83 -26.18
CA ILE A 24 21.92 -2.49 -27.18
C ILE A 24 23.34 -2.71 -26.63
N VAL A 25 23.87 -1.76 -25.86
CA VAL A 25 25.21 -1.89 -25.24
C VAL A 25 25.23 -3.01 -24.19
N GLY A 26 24.15 -3.15 -23.41
CA GLY A 26 24.00 -4.24 -22.44
C GLY A 26 23.99 -5.63 -23.08
N ASP A 27 23.18 -5.82 -24.12
CA ASP A 27 23.07 -7.11 -24.81
C ASP A 27 24.36 -7.51 -25.54
N VAL A 28 25.08 -6.55 -26.13
CA VAL A 28 26.38 -6.80 -26.78
C VAL A 28 27.46 -7.16 -25.77
N PHE A 29 27.49 -6.52 -24.60
CA PHE A 29 28.48 -6.81 -23.56
C PHE A 29 28.31 -8.23 -22.99
N VAL A 30 27.07 -8.70 -22.86
CA VAL A 30 26.75 -10.06 -22.39
C VAL A 30 27.20 -11.12 -23.39
N GLN A 31 26.99 -10.90 -24.69
CA GLN A 31 27.46 -11.81 -25.73
C GLN A 31 28.98 -11.92 -25.74
N ILE A 32 29.69 -10.81 -25.52
CA ILE A 32 31.16 -10.80 -25.43
C ILE A 32 31.64 -11.62 -24.21
N LEU A 33 30.99 -11.48 -23.05
CA LEU A 33 31.35 -12.25 -21.84
C LEU A 33 31.05 -13.74 -22.00
N ALA A 34 29.90 -14.11 -22.58
CA ALA A 34 29.54 -15.50 -22.84
C ALA A 34 30.53 -16.18 -23.81
N LEU A 35 30.93 -15.48 -24.87
CA LEU A 35 32.00 -15.93 -25.77
C LEU A 35 33.33 -16.11 -25.02
N GLY A 36 33.67 -15.21 -24.10
CA GLY A 36 34.88 -15.31 -23.27
C GLY A 36 34.92 -16.58 -22.42
N PHE A 37 33.81 -16.92 -21.74
CA PHE A 37 33.70 -18.17 -20.98
C PHE A 37 33.74 -19.41 -21.86
N PHE A 38 33.12 -19.37 -23.04
CA PHE A 38 33.18 -20.45 -24.02
C PHE A 38 34.61 -20.73 -24.49
N PHE A 39 35.39 -19.68 -24.81
CA PHE A 39 36.78 -19.84 -25.21
C PHE A 39 37.67 -20.35 -24.07
N LEU A 40 37.45 -19.92 -22.84
CA LEU A 40 38.16 -20.45 -21.66
C LEU A 40 37.88 -21.94 -21.45
N ALA A 41 36.63 -22.38 -21.63
CA ALA A 41 36.26 -23.79 -21.58
C ALA A 41 36.93 -24.59 -22.72
N LEU A 42 36.96 -24.03 -23.93
CA LEU A 42 37.61 -24.64 -25.10
C LEU A 42 39.12 -24.85 -24.88
N VAL A 43 39.81 -23.85 -24.31
CA VAL A 43 41.24 -23.94 -23.97
C VAL A 43 41.51 -25.00 -22.89
N ALA A 44 40.64 -25.10 -21.87
CA ALA A 44 40.74 -26.14 -20.86
C ALA A 44 40.55 -27.56 -21.44
N PHE A 45 39.67 -27.70 -22.43
CA PHE A 45 39.44 -28.95 -23.16
C PHE A 45 40.66 -29.37 -24.00
N PHE A 46 41.26 -28.44 -24.76
CA PHE A 46 42.48 -28.72 -25.54
C PHE A 46 43.71 -29.03 -24.68
N ASN A 47 43.70 -28.60 -23.41
CA ASN A 47 44.73 -28.94 -22.42
C ASN A 47 44.47 -30.26 -21.67
N ASN A 48 43.57 -31.13 -22.17
CA ASN A 48 43.22 -32.44 -21.61
C ASN A 48 42.67 -32.43 -20.16
N SER A 49 42.24 -31.27 -19.65
CA SER A 49 41.64 -31.16 -18.32
C SER A 49 40.12 -31.33 -18.42
N VAL A 50 39.68 -32.59 -18.43
CA VAL A 50 38.25 -32.95 -18.44
C VAL A 50 37.51 -32.32 -17.25
N THR A 51 38.13 -32.31 -16.07
CA THR A 51 37.56 -31.71 -14.86
C THR A 51 37.42 -30.19 -14.99
N GLY A 52 38.41 -29.50 -15.57
CA GLY A 52 38.35 -28.06 -15.80
C GLY A 52 37.25 -27.68 -16.80
N PHE A 53 37.08 -28.48 -17.86
CA PHE A 53 36.02 -28.30 -18.85
C PHE A 53 34.61 -28.44 -18.23
N VAL A 54 34.39 -29.48 -17.41
CA VAL A 54 33.09 -29.71 -16.76
C VAL A 54 32.74 -28.60 -15.75
N ILE A 55 33.72 -28.14 -14.95
CA ILE A 55 33.50 -27.06 -13.98
C ILE A 55 33.11 -25.75 -14.69
N LEU A 56 33.80 -25.41 -15.78
CA LEU A 56 33.51 -24.19 -16.55
C LEU A 56 32.15 -24.24 -17.25
N LEU A 57 31.73 -25.41 -17.75
CA LEU A 57 30.39 -25.58 -18.31
C LEU A 57 29.29 -25.36 -17.26
N VAL A 58 29.43 -25.93 -16.06
CA VAL A 58 28.44 -25.77 -14.98
C VAL A 58 28.32 -24.32 -14.54
N ILE A 59 29.45 -23.62 -14.38
CA ILE A 59 29.48 -22.20 -14.02
C ILE A 59 28.82 -21.35 -15.13
N GLY A 60 29.10 -21.64 -16.39
CA GLY A 60 28.48 -20.96 -17.53
C GLY A 60 26.94 -21.12 -17.53
N LEU A 61 26.45 -22.34 -17.36
CA LEU A 61 25.01 -22.63 -17.30
C LEU A 61 24.31 -21.96 -16.11
N LEU A 62 24.94 -21.93 -14.94
CA LEU A 62 24.40 -21.23 -13.76
C LEU A 62 24.33 -19.72 -13.98
N TRP A 63 25.34 -19.15 -14.64
CA TRP A 63 25.39 -17.72 -14.95
C TRP A 63 24.31 -17.32 -15.97
N GLU A 64 24.13 -18.12 -17.04
CA GLU A 64 23.05 -17.93 -18.01
C GLU A 64 21.66 -18.01 -17.35
N TRP A 65 21.45 -18.97 -16.44
CA TRP A 65 20.19 -19.11 -15.73
C TRP A 65 19.86 -17.90 -14.84
N LEU A 66 20.82 -17.44 -14.03
CA LEU A 66 20.67 -16.24 -13.19
C LEU A 66 20.38 -14.99 -14.03
N PHE A 67 21.03 -14.88 -15.18
CA PHE A 67 20.89 -13.73 -16.06
C PHE A 67 19.53 -13.70 -16.77
N ILE A 68 19.03 -14.84 -17.25
CA ILE A 68 17.66 -14.95 -17.79
C ILE A 68 16.64 -14.51 -16.73
N HIS A 69 16.82 -14.97 -15.49
CA HIS A 69 15.94 -14.58 -14.38
C HIS A 69 15.96 -13.07 -14.11
N LEU A 70 17.15 -12.45 -14.17
CA LEU A 70 17.32 -11.00 -14.03
C LEU A 70 16.63 -10.23 -15.17
N ILE A 71 16.81 -10.65 -16.43
CA ILE A 71 16.14 -10.05 -17.59
C ILE A 71 14.63 -10.14 -17.46
N LEU A 72 14.08 -11.30 -17.07
CA LEU A 72 12.65 -11.46 -16.87
C LEU A 72 12.12 -10.53 -15.79
N LYS A 73 12.86 -10.35 -14.69
CA LYS A 73 12.52 -9.41 -13.62
C LYS A 73 12.54 -7.96 -14.12
N ILE A 74 13.55 -7.56 -14.89
CA ILE A 74 13.65 -6.22 -15.48
C ILE A 74 12.50 -5.99 -16.48
N ARG A 75 12.18 -6.96 -17.34
CA ARG A 75 11.04 -6.86 -18.26
C ARG A 75 9.71 -6.71 -17.53
N LYS A 76 9.52 -7.44 -16.43
CA LYS A 76 8.32 -7.29 -15.59
C LYS A 76 8.23 -5.89 -14.98
N LEU A 77 9.34 -5.35 -14.47
CA LEU A 77 9.39 -3.98 -13.94
C LEU A 77 9.15 -2.92 -15.01
N LYS A 78 9.68 -3.12 -16.23
CA LYS A 78 9.44 -2.23 -17.37
C LYS A 78 7.98 -2.29 -17.83
N ALA A 79 7.38 -3.47 -17.92
CA ALA A 79 5.96 -3.61 -18.27
C ALA A 79 5.04 -2.93 -17.24
N GLN A 80 5.36 -3.05 -15.94
CA GLN A 80 4.65 -2.32 -14.88
C GLN A 80 4.79 -0.81 -15.03
N LYS A 81 5.98 -0.32 -15.38
CA LYS A 81 6.23 1.10 -15.60
C LYS A 81 5.56 1.63 -16.88
N GLU A 82 5.53 0.84 -17.96
CA GLU A 82 4.84 1.20 -19.20
C GLU A 82 3.31 1.20 -19.02
N GLU A 83 2.76 0.32 -18.18
CA GLU A 83 1.35 0.34 -17.76
C GLU A 83 1.03 1.59 -16.91
N GLU A 84 1.97 2.01 -16.05
CA GLU A 84 1.91 3.25 -15.26
C GLU A 84 2.04 4.51 -16.13
N ASP A 85 2.87 4.49 -17.19
CA ASP A 85 3.10 5.62 -18.11
C ASP A 85 2.03 5.71 -19.23
N ALA A 86 1.31 4.62 -19.54
CA ALA A 86 0.28 4.57 -20.59
C ALA A 86 -1.08 5.13 -20.12
N HIS A 87 -1.31 5.18 -18.81
CA HIS A 87 -2.40 5.97 -18.23
C HIS A 87 -1.88 7.37 -17.95
N PRO A 88 -2.33 8.41 -18.69
CA PRO A 88 -1.91 9.77 -18.39
C PRO A 88 -2.30 10.08 -16.95
N THR A 89 -1.30 10.31 -16.10
CA THR A 89 -1.48 10.91 -14.79
C THR A 89 -2.07 12.29 -15.02
N VAL A 90 -3.40 12.36 -15.02
CA VAL A 90 -4.10 13.57 -14.61
C VAL A 90 -3.40 14.01 -13.32
N PRO A 91 -2.99 15.29 -13.17
CA PRO A 91 -2.43 15.74 -11.90
C PRO A 91 -3.56 15.68 -10.92
N VAL A 92 -3.76 14.52 -10.31
CA VAL A 92 -4.86 14.38 -9.41
C VAL A 92 -4.40 15.04 -8.14
N THR A 93 -5.11 16.10 -7.82
CA THR A 93 -5.13 16.69 -6.50
C THR A 93 -5.74 15.66 -5.55
N PHE A 94 -5.05 14.55 -5.28
CA PHE A 94 -5.52 13.51 -4.35
C PHE A 94 -5.26 13.86 -2.88
N ALA A 95 -4.88 15.11 -2.58
CA ALA A 95 -4.74 15.62 -1.22
C ALA A 95 -6.09 15.87 -0.53
N GLU A 96 -7.16 15.17 -0.92
CA GLU A 96 -8.45 15.22 -0.24
C GLU A 96 -8.48 14.14 0.85
N ALA A 97 -8.87 14.55 2.06
CA ALA A 97 -9.03 13.63 3.17
C ALA A 97 -10.32 12.82 2.95
N LEU A 98 -10.20 11.50 2.83
CA LEU A 98 -11.36 10.60 2.79
C LEU A 98 -12.00 10.50 4.18
N TYR A 99 -11.18 10.49 5.22
CA TYR A 99 -11.63 10.55 6.61
C TYR A 99 -10.88 11.64 7.37
N LYS A 100 -11.64 12.40 8.17
CA LYS A 100 -11.12 13.48 9.01
C LYS A 100 -11.88 13.55 10.33
N ASN A 101 -11.25 13.05 11.37
CA ASN A 101 -11.76 13.14 12.72
C ASN A 101 -10.65 13.61 13.67
N LYS A 102 -10.47 14.94 13.73
CA LYS A 102 -9.52 15.61 14.63
C LYS A 102 -9.99 15.60 16.10
N GLY A 103 -10.47 14.45 16.58
CA GLY A 103 -11.12 14.29 17.87
C GLY A 103 -12.49 14.95 18.01
N TYR A 104 -13.16 15.24 16.89
CA TYR A 104 -14.50 15.84 16.92
C TYR A 104 -15.52 14.95 17.63
N THR A 105 -15.36 13.63 17.53
CA THR A 105 -16.27 12.65 18.13
C THR A 105 -15.88 12.28 19.56
N TYR A 106 -14.72 12.74 20.07
CA TYR A 106 -14.26 12.42 21.42
C TYR A 106 -15.29 12.80 22.49
N GLY A 107 -15.91 13.99 22.37
CA GLY A 107 -16.93 14.44 23.31
C GLY A 107 -18.15 13.50 23.38
N ILE A 108 -18.60 13.00 22.22
CA ILE A 108 -19.72 12.06 22.12
C ILE A 108 -19.33 10.72 22.74
N ALA A 109 -18.15 10.19 22.38
CA ALA A 109 -17.61 8.95 22.96
C ALA A 109 -17.47 9.06 24.49
N CYS A 110 -17.00 10.21 24.99
CA CYS A 110 -16.82 10.48 26.41
C CYS A 110 -18.17 10.50 27.15
N GLU A 111 -19.18 11.16 26.59
CA GLU A 111 -20.53 11.20 27.18
C GLU A 111 -21.12 9.78 27.28
N LEU A 112 -21.07 9.02 26.19
CA LEU A 112 -21.56 7.64 26.14
C LEU A 112 -20.82 6.73 27.12
N TYR A 113 -19.48 6.83 27.17
CA TYR A 113 -18.65 6.09 28.10
C TYR A 113 -18.99 6.43 29.56
N CYS A 114 -19.07 7.72 29.90
CA CYS A 114 -19.41 8.16 31.26
C CYS A 114 -20.80 7.67 31.68
N LYS A 115 -21.78 7.70 30.77
CA LYS A 115 -23.12 7.18 31.00
C LYS A 115 -23.11 5.65 31.22
N GLN A 116 -22.39 4.91 30.38
CA GLN A 116 -22.33 3.46 30.44
C GLN A 116 -21.67 2.95 31.73
N PHE A 117 -20.60 3.60 32.19
CA PHE A 117 -19.82 3.18 33.35
C PHE A 117 -20.11 3.98 34.63
N ALA A 118 -21.13 4.85 34.61
CA ALA A 118 -21.48 5.76 35.70
C ALA A 118 -20.27 6.57 36.23
N LYS A 119 -19.45 7.08 35.30
CA LYS A 119 -18.24 7.88 35.58
C LYS A 119 -18.49 9.37 35.38
N ASN A 120 -17.61 10.18 35.97
CA ASN A 120 -17.55 11.62 35.74
C ASN A 120 -16.35 11.96 34.86
N GLU A 121 -16.54 12.80 33.86
CA GLU A 121 -15.49 13.27 32.94
C GLU A 121 -14.25 13.81 33.68
N LYS A 122 -14.46 14.51 34.80
CA LYS A 122 -13.37 15.12 35.59
C LYS A 122 -12.53 14.11 36.36
N THR A 123 -12.99 12.86 36.47
CA THR A 123 -12.33 11.80 37.22
C THR A 123 -11.86 10.65 36.32
N LEU A 124 -11.88 10.85 35.00
CA LEU A 124 -11.40 9.85 34.04
C LEU A 124 -9.90 9.62 34.20
N THR A 125 -9.53 8.35 34.27
CA THR A 125 -8.13 7.92 34.25
C THR A 125 -7.57 7.96 32.83
N GLU A 126 -6.25 7.84 32.68
CA GLU A 126 -5.64 7.74 31.34
C GLU A 126 -6.10 6.50 30.56
N GLU A 127 -6.37 5.39 31.26
CA GLU A 127 -6.94 4.20 30.61
C GLU A 127 -8.35 4.46 30.09
N ASP A 128 -9.15 5.24 30.83
CA ASP A 128 -10.49 5.62 30.38
C ASP A 128 -10.42 6.51 29.13
N LYS A 129 -9.52 7.49 29.12
CA LYS A 129 -9.31 8.37 27.96
C LYS A 129 -8.85 7.57 26.74
N LYS A 130 -7.98 6.58 26.93
CA LYS A 130 -7.53 5.70 25.86
C LYS A 130 -8.70 4.90 25.26
N ILE A 131 -9.60 4.38 26.10
CA ILE A 131 -10.81 3.71 25.61
C ILE A 131 -11.70 4.69 24.84
N ILE A 132 -11.92 5.89 25.37
CA ILE A 132 -12.73 6.93 24.72
C ILE A 132 -12.15 7.31 23.35
N TRP A 133 -10.84 7.47 23.24
CA TRP A 133 -10.16 7.71 21.97
C TRP A 133 -10.33 6.53 21.01
N GLY A 134 -10.19 5.29 21.48
CA GLY A 134 -10.47 4.10 20.68
C GLY A 134 -11.89 4.15 20.10
N ASN A 135 -12.88 4.42 20.95
CA ASN A 135 -14.28 4.52 20.54
C ASN A 135 -14.55 5.70 19.57
N SER A 136 -13.75 6.77 19.66
CA SER A 136 -13.98 7.96 18.85
C SER A 136 -13.80 7.71 17.34
N TYR A 137 -13.12 6.63 16.97
CA TYR A 137 -12.79 6.31 15.58
C TYR A 137 -13.59 5.13 14.99
N ASP A 138 -14.58 4.58 15.71
CA ASP A 138 -15.33 3.39 15.21
C ASP A 138 -16.17 3.68 13.97
N ASP A 139 -16.51 4.95 13.76
CA ASP A 139 -17.16 5.44 12.56
C ASP A 139 -16.28 5.34 11.30
N PHE A 140 -15.06 4.82 11.38
CA PHE A 140 -14.25 4.48 10.21
C PHE A 140 -13.41 3.21 10.41
N ALA A 141 -13.18 2.77 11.65
CA ALA A 141 -12.30 1.65 11.97
C ALA A 141 -12.63 0.35 11.23
N TYR A 142 -13.92 0.00 11.05
CA TYR A 142 -14.31 -1.22 10.35
C TYR A 142 -14.00 -1.15 8.84
N LEU A 143 -14.29 -0.03 8.18
CA LEU A 143 -13.94 0.18 6.77
C LEU A 143 -12.42 0.20 6.59
N LEU A 144 -11.69 0.86 7.48
CA LEU A 144 -10.23 0.89 7.45
C LEU A 144 -9.63 -0.51 7.60
N MET A 145 -10.17 -1.33 8.51
CA MET A 145 -9.73 -2.73 8.64
C MET A 145 -9.93 -3.50 7.33
N TRP A 146 -11.10 -3.33 6.70
CA TRP A 146 -11.42 -3.96 5.43
C TRP A 146 -10.45 -3.55 4.31
N ILE A 147 -10.09 -2.26 4.24
CA ILE A 147 -9.08 -1.74 3.31
C ILE A 147 -7.72 -2.42 3.54
N PHE A 148 -7.31 -2.55 4.80
CA PHE A 148 -6.05 -3.22 5.14
C PHE A 148 -6.07 -4.70 4.79
N GLU A 149 -7.11 -5.43 5.17
CA GLU A 149 -7.24 -6.88 4.92
C GLU A 149 -7.16 -7.21 3.43
N ASN A 150 -7.90 -6.46 2.61
CA ASN A 150 -7.96 -6.65 1.16
C ASN A 150 -6.75 -6.11 0.40
N ASN A 151 -5.74 -5.59 1.10
CA ASN A 151 -4.54 -4.97 0.54
C ASN A 151 -4.87 -3.78 -0.39
N TYR A 152 -5.88 -2.99 -0.03
CA TYR A 152 -6.27 -1.78 -0.75
C TYR A 152 -5.57 -0.52 -0.24
N TYR A 153 -4.91 -0.59 0.91
CA TYR A 153 -4.01 0.48 1.32
C TYR A 153 -2.78 0.59 0.39
N GLN A 154 -2.39 1.83 0.12
CA GLN A 154 -1.10 2.21 -0.42
C GLN A 154 -0.60 3.45 0.32
N PRO A 155 0.72 3.66 0.45
CA PRO A 155 1.23 4.90 1.03
C PRO A 155 0.89 6.10 0.14
N SER A 156 0.66 7.25 0.74
CA SER A 156 0.54 8.52 0.01
C SER A 156 1.84 8.84 -0.73
N ALA A 157 1.73 9.55 -1.86
CA ALA A 157 2.87 9.97 -2.66
C ALA A 157 3.81 10.95 -1.91
N GLU A 158 3.31 11.60 -0.85
CA GLU A 158 4.06 12.56 -0.05
C GLU A 158 4.88 11.93 1.08
N MET A 159 4.69 10.63 1.36
CA MET A 159 5.42 9.92 2.41
C MET A 159 6.85 9.55 1.98
N ASP A 160 7.81 9.71 2.89
CA ASP A 160 9.17 9.24 2.66
C ASP A 160 9.33 7.72 2.90
N GLU A 161 10.49 7.15 2.55
CA GLU A 161 10.72 5.70 2.69
C GLU A 161 10.68 5.20 4.14
N ASP A 162 11.02 6.04 5.11
CA ASP A 162 11.00 5.70 6.53
C ASP A 162 9.57 5.66 7.06
N ASP A 163 8.76 6.67 6.74
CA ASP A 163 7.33 6.74 7.04
C ASP A 163 6.55 5.60 6.39
N ILE A 164 6.86 5.29 5.13
CA ILE A 164 6.29 4.16 4.39
C ILE A 164 6.59 2.84 5.14
N ARG A 165 7.83 2.66 5.61
CA ARG A 165 8.24 1.45 6.32
C ARG A 165 7.55 1.34 7.67
N GLU A 166 7.48 2.43 8.43
CA GLU A 166 6.78 2.48 9.71
C GLU A 166 5.30 2.14 9.55
N THR A 167 4.64 2.77 8.59
CA THR A 167 3.23 2.55 8.29
C THR A 167 2.95 1.10 7.88
N ARG A 168 3.77 0.53 7.00
CA ARG A 168 3.64 -0.90 6.63
C ARG A 168 3.83 -1.83 7.83
N ASN A 169 4.80 -1.54 8.70
CA ASN A 169 5.01 -2.31 9.92
C ASN A 169 3.81 -2.21 10.88
N PHE A 170 3.21 -1.02 10.98
CA PHE A 170 2.01 -0.80 11.78
C PHE A 170 0.81 -1.58 11.24
N ILE A 171 0.54 -1.50 9.93
CA ILE A 171 -0.51 -2.27 9.27
C ILE A 171 -0.28 -3.77 9.45
N ALA A 172 0.97 -4.25 9.37
CA ALA A 172 1.28 -5.65 9.63
C ALA A 172 0.98 -6.06 11.08
N ARG A 173 1.12 -5.15 12.05
CA ARG A 173 0.72 -5.39 13.45
C ARG A 173 -0.79 -5.42 13.63
N ILE A 174 -1.54 -4.61 12.88
CA ILE A 174 -3.01 -4.67 12.83
C ILE A 174 -3.45 -6.02 12.30
N LYS A 175 -2.91 -6.47 11.18
CA LYS A 175 -3.22 -7.79 10.59
C LYS A 175 -2.86 -8.99 11.48
N ARG A 176 -1.98 -8.80 12.47
CA ARG A 176 -1.65 -9.80 13.50
C ARG A 176 -2.44 -9.61 14.80
N HIS A 177 -3.43 -8.73 14.81
CA HIS A 177 -4.30 -8.41 15.95
C HIS A 177 -3.55 -7.86 17.18
N THR A 178 -2.36 -7.28 16.97
CA THR A 178 -1.54 -6.67 18.04
C THR A 178 -1.72 -5.15 18.16
N LYS A 179 -2.45 -4.58 17.20
CA LYS A 179 -2.89 -3.18 17.11
C LYS A 179 -4.26 -3.16 16.45
N THR A 180 -5.01 -2.08 16.61
CA THR A 180 -6.33 -1.89 16.00
C THR A 180 -6.26 -0.82 14.90
N PRO A 181 -7.26 -0.75 14.00
CA PRO A 181 -7.42 0.38 13.10
C PRO A 181 -7.59 1.71 13.84
N ALA A 182 -8.24 1.73 15.01
CA ALA A 182 -8.35 2.93 15.83
C ALA A 182 -6.98 3.43 16.32
N ASP A 183 -6.04 2.53 16.68
CA ASP A 183 -4.67 2.92 17.00
C ASP A 183 -3.96 3.58 15.80
N PHE A 184 -4.27 3.17 14.57
CA PHE A 184 -3.71 3.77 13.36
C PHE A 184 -4.22 5.20 13.19
N LEU A 185 -5.54 5.38 13.33
CA LEU A 185 -6.19 6.68 13.22
C LEU A 185 -5.75 7.64 14.31
N GLU A 186 -5.54 7.17 15.55
CA GLU A 186 -4.96 8.00 16.60
C GLU A 186 -3.55 8.47 16.23
N GLY A 187 -2.72 7.59 15.66
CA GLY A 187 -1.38 7.92 15.18
C GLY A 187 -1.34 8.87 13.98
N SER A 188 -2.39 8.91 13.16
CA SER A 188 -2.55 9.81 12.02
C SER A 188 -3.35 11.08 12.34
N GLU A 189 -3.55 11.40 13.63
CA GLU A 189 -4.39 12.53 14.08
C GLU A 189 -5.83 12.49 13.53
N GLY A 190 -6.33 11.29 13.25
CA GLY A 190 -7.65 11.02 12.70
C GLY A 190 -7.78 11.34 11.22
N TYR A 191 -6.68 11.34 10.47
CA TYR A 191 -6.68 11.48 9.02
C TYR A 191 -6.48 10.16 8.30
N PHE A 192 -7.17 10.04 7.16
CA PHE A 192 -6.90 9.04 6.14
C PHE A 192 -7.21 9.65 4.78
N MET A 193 -6.24 9.61 3.87
CA MET A 193 -6.31 10.33 2.60
C MET A 193 -6.88 9.44 1.49
N GLU A 194 -7.48 10.06 0.47
CA GLU A 194 -8.06 9.31 -0.64
C GLU A 194 -6.99 8.58 -1.49
N ASP A 195 -5.80 9.18 -1.67
CA ASP A 195 -4.67 8.52 -2.34
C ASP A 195 -4.09 7.35 -1.57
N GLU A 196 -4.37 7.23 -0.27
CA GLU A 196 -3.96 6.07 0.52
C GLU A 196 -4.79 4.82 0.20
N VAL A 197 -5.85 4.96 -0.59
CA VAL A 197 -6.60 3.85 -1.18
C VAL A 197 -6.15 3.63 -2.62
N LYS A 198 -5.85 2.37 -2.96
CA LYS A 198 -5.56 1.95 -4.34
C LYS A 198 -6.72 2.26 -5.25
N GLU A 199 -6.39 2.69 -6.47
CA GLU A 199 -7.35 3.13 -7.49
C GLU A 199 -8.54 2.18 -7.66
N LYS A 200 -8.29 0.87 -7.75
CA LYS A 200 -9.34 -0.15 -7.95
C LYS A 200 -10.45 -0.19 -6.90
N ALA A 201 -10.21 0.33 -5.69
CA ALA A 201 -11.20 0.34 -4.61
C ALA A 201 -11.54 1.76 -4.14
N ARG A 202 -10.86 2.79 -4.68
CA ARG A 202 -10.94 4.16 -4.19
C ARG A 202 -12.35 4.74 -4.31
N ALA A 203 -12.95 4.63 -5.49
CA ALA A 203 -14.29 5.16 -5.75
C ALA A 203 -15.34 4.48 -4.85
N PHE A 204 -15.31 3.15 -4.75
CA PHE A 204 -16.15 2.42 -3.80
C PHE A 204 -15.98 2.91 -2.36
N VAL A 205 -14.75 2.98 -1.85
CA VAL A 205 -14.50 3.37 -0.44
C VAL A 205 -15.05 4.77 -0.17
N LYS A 206 -14.86 5.71 -1.10
CA LYS A 206 -15.38 7.09 -0.99
C LYS A 206 -16.90 7.10 -0.99
N GLU A 207 -17.53 6.54 -2.02
CA GLU A 207 -18.99 6.56 -2.17
C GLU A 207 -19.71 5.79 -1.05
N TYR A 208 -19.16 4.65 -0.64
CA TYR A 208 -19.71 3.86 0.45
C TYR A 208 -19.61 4.59 1.78
N PHE A 209 -18.45 5.20 2.06
CA PHE A 209 -18.22 5.98 3.29
C PHE A 209 -19.15 7.21 3.39
N GLU A 210 -19.27 7.97 2.30
CA GLU A 210 -20.14 9.16 2.22
C GLU A 210 -21.64 8.80 2.18
N GLY A 211 -21.97 7.59 1.72
CA GLY A 211 -23.31 7.08 1.60
C GLY A 211 -23.70 6.11 2.73
N ALA A 212 -23.87 4.83 2.36
CA ALA A 212 -24.57 3.85 3.19
C ALA A 212 -23.80 3.36 4.42
N TYR A 213 -22.47 3.54 4.47
CA TYR A 213 -21.62 2.96 5.50
C TYR A 213 -22.01 3.42 6.92
N MET A 214 -22.23 4.71 7.14
CA MET A 214 -22.54 5.24 8.47
C MET A 214 -23.84 4.67 9.03
N ASP A 215 -24.85 4.49 8.17
CA ASP A 215 -26.12 3.88 8.56
C ASP A 215 -25.96 2.38 8.80
N ALA A 216 -25.13 1.70 8.01
CA ALA A 216 -24.79 0.30 8.21
C ALA A 216 -24.11 0.06 9.57
N VAL A 217 -23.13 0.89 9.95
CA VAL A 217 -22.44 0.78 11.24
C VAL A 217 -23.40 1.07 12.39
N LYS A 218 -24.24 2.11 12.30
CA LYS A 218 -25.25 2.41 13.34
C LYS A 218 -26.26 1.27 13.52
N ALA A 219 -26.74 0.70 12.41
CA ALA A 219 -27.64 -0.45 12.45
C ALA A 219 -26.96 -1.66 13.10
N PHE A 220 -25.73 -1.96 12.69
CA PHE A 220 -24.95 -3.05 13.29
C PHE A 220 -24.73 -2.86 14.79
N ALA A 221 -24.30 -1.68 15.23
CA ALA A 221 -24.09 -1.35 16.64
C ALA A 221 -25.35 -1.58 17.48
N LYS A 222 -26.50 -1.15 16.96
CA LYS A 222 -27.79 -1.34 17.64
C LYS A 222 -28.22 -2.81 17.68
N GLU A 223 -28.10 -3.53 16.56
CA GLU A 223 -28.58 -4.90 16.41
C GLU A 223 -27.69 -5.93 17.13
N HIS A 224 -26.38 -5.76 17.07
CA HIS A 224 -25.40 -6.76 17.51
C HIS A 224 -24.74 -6.41 18.84
N LEU A 225 -24.52 -5.11 19.10
CA LEU A 225 -23.78 -4.65 20.28
C LEU A 225 -24.70 -4.06 21.35
N ASN A 226 -25.98 -3.80 21.01
CA ASN A 226 -26.93 -3.07 21.85
C ASN A 226 -26.31 -1.74 22.36
N ALA A 227 -25.61 -1.04 21.46
CA ALA A 227 -24.86 0.17 21.76
C ALA A 227 -25.14 1.25 20.71
N GLU A 228 -24.88 2.50 21.08
CA GLU A 228 -24.85 3.64 20.15
C GLU A 228 -23.47 3.75 19.50
N LEU A 229 -23.39 4.33 18.29
CA LEU A 229 -22.10 4.64 17.65
C LEU A 229 -21.24 5.49 18.59
N TYR A 230 -19.93 5.21 18.64
CA TYR A 230 -18.96 5.75 19.61
C TYR A 230 -19.12 5.25 21.06
N GLY A 231 -20.07 4.35 21.32
CA GLY A 231 -20.36 3.77 22.64
C GLY A 231 -19.78 2.38 22.88
N PHE A 232 -18.99 1.85 21.96
CA PHE A 232 -18.36 0.53 22.02
C PHE A 232 -16.96 0.65 21.44
N PRO A 233 -15.97 -0.17 21.82
CA PRO A 233 -14.66 -0.17 21.16
C PRO A 233 -14.67 -1.10 19.94
N PHE A 234 -13.78 -0.84 18.96
CA PHE A 234 -13.44 -1.84 17.95
C PHE A 234 -13.01 -3.18 18.58
N ARG A 235 -13.62 -4.27 18.09
CA ARG A 235 -13.24 -5.66 18.40
C ARG A 235 -13.17 -6.47 17.13
N TRP A 236 -12.27 -7.46 17.12
CA TRP A 236 -12.05 -8.32 15.97
C TRP A 236 -13.27 -9.16 15.65
N GLU A 237 -13.94 -9.68 16.67
CA GLU A 237 -15.15 -10.49 16.51
C GLU A 237 -16.29 -9.66 15.89
N ASP A 238 -16.40 -8.40 16.29
CA ASP A 238 -17.41 -7.48 15.76
C ASP A 238 -17.08 -7.09 14.31
N TYR A 239 -15.80 -6.92 13.98
CA TYR A 239 -15.35 -6.72 12.60
C TYR A 239 -15.69 -7.93 11.72
N GLU A 240 -15.39 -9.15 12.14
CA GLU A 240 -15.72 -10.37 11.38
C GLU A 240 -17.24 -10.51 11.16
N ALA A 241 -18.05 -10.08 12.13
CA ALA A 241 -19.51 -10.07 11.98
C ALA A 241 -20.02 -8.94 11.06
N PHE A 242 -19.35 -7.79 11.03
CA PHE A 242 -19.73 -6.64 10.20
C PHE A 242 -19.22 -6.75 8.76
N LYS A 243 -18.03 -7.32 8.56
CA LYS A 243 -17.32 -7.45 7.28
C LYS A 243 -18.20 -7.95 6.13
N PRO A 244 -19.08 -8.96 6.28
CA PRO A 244 -19.95 -9.40 5.20
C PRO A 244 -20.83 -8.29 4.60
N ARG A 245 -21.20 -7.27 5.38
CA ARG A 245 -21.96 -6.10 4.87
C ARG A 245 -21.11 -5.24 3.94
N ILE A 246 -19.82 -5.07 4.24
CA ILE A 246 -18.88 -4.35 3.37
C ILE A 246 -18.57 -5.16 2.11
N ASP A 247 -18.34 -6.47 2.26
CA ASP A 247 -18.09 -7.38 1.14
C ASP A 247 -19.26 -7.40 0.15
N GLU A 248 -20.50 -7.41 0.66
CA GLU A 248 -21.71 -7.35 -0.16
C GLU A 248 -21.80 -6.02 -0.93
N ALA A 249 -21.64 -4.89 -0.24
CA ALA A 249 -21.68 -3.57 -0.87
C ALA A 249 -20.59 -3.41 -1.93
N TYR A 250 -19.38 -3.95 -1.68
CA TYR A 250 -18.30 -3.92 -2.67
C TYR A 250 -18.59 -4.81 -3.88
N ARG A 251 -19.24 -5.96 -3.68
CA ARG A 251 -19.66 -6.83 -4.78
C ARG A 251 -20.71 -6.16 -5.65
N GLU A 252 -21.76 -5.60 -5.04
CA GLU A 252 -22.82 -4.86 -5.76
C GLU A 252 -22.22 -3.69 -6.57
N TYR A 253 -21.35 -2.89 -5.94
CA TYR A 253 -20.64 -1.81 -6.64
C TYR A 253 -19.83 -2.30 -7.85
N SER A 254 -19.14 -3.44 -7.70
CA SER A 254 -18.31 -4.01 -8.76
C SER A 254 -19.16 -4.53 -9.93
N GLU A 255 -20.32 -5.13 -9.65
CA GLU A 255 -21.26 -5.63 -10.66
C GLU A 255 -21.97 -4.49 -11.42
N GLU A 256 -22.24 -3.35 -10.78
CA GLU A 256 -22.83 -2.17 -11.42
C GLU A 256 -21.83 -1.37 -12.27
N SER A 257 -20.53 -1.56 -12.03
CA SER A 257 -19.44 -0.84 -12.71
C SER A 257 -18.87 -1.56 -13.94
N GLU A 258 -19.34 -2.78 -14.23
CA GLU A 258 -19.02 -3.58 -15.45
C GLU A 258 -20.00 -3.29 -16.60
#